data_AF-A0A2D0H9H7-F1
#
_entry.id   AF-A0A2D0H9H7-F1
#
_cell.length_a   1.000
_cell.length_b   1.000
_cell.length_c   1.000
_cell.angle_alpha   90.00
_cell.angle_beta   90.00
_cell.angle_gamma   90.00
#
_symmetry.space_group_name_H-M   'P 1'
#
loop_
_entity.id
_entity.type
_entity.pdbx_description
1 polymer ?
#
loop_
_entity_poly.entity_id
_entity_poly.type
_entity_poly.pdbx_seq_one_letter_code
_entity_poly.pdbx_strand_id
1 'polypeptide(L)'
;TWKYANNNYHVEMEKTQKNIPSFGRAKEIAVESKFEFFVISQKELKLPKWIRLGKWMSKAEVTVEQLPKPKISEGIFTCTHPLNPLDVMFTNQVISYDVVNMPPVSLIQNVQMRGQYYQFDGIQNLKIPVKIEYRFRS
;
A
#
# COMPACT_ATOMS: atom_id res chain seq x y z
N THR A 1 -10.98 0.47 28.86
CA THR A 1 -10.71 0.52 27.40
C THR A 1 -9.79 -0.62 27.04
N TRP A 2 -10.32 -1.72 26.50
CA TRP A 2 -9.51 -2.90 26.19
C TRP A 2 -8.87 -2.75 24.82
N LYS A 3 -7.53 -2.56 24.81
CA LYS A 3 -6.71 -2.48 23.61
C LYS A 3 -6.25 -3.89 23.26
N TYR A 4 -6.53 -4.35 22.04
CA TYR A 4 -5.94 -5.58 21.51
C TYR A 4 -5.05 -5.22 20.33
N ALA A 5 -3.76 -5.52 20.47
CA ALA A 5 -2.73 -5.35 19.44
C ALA A 5 -2.50 -6.63 18.61
N ASN A 6 -3.32 -7.68 18.80
CA ASN A 6 -3.03 -9.01 18.24
C ASN A 6 -3.95 -9.35 17.04
N ASN A 7 -3.32 -9.69 15.91
CA ASN A 7 -3.97 -10.07 14.66
C ASN A 7 -4.47 -11.53 14.62
N ASN A 8 -4.14 -12.35 15.61
CA ASN A 8 -4.42 -13.79 15.59
C ASN A 8 -5.89 -14.18 15.76
N TYR A 9 -6.75 -13.26 16.19
CA TYR A 9 -8.17 -13.53 16.43
C TYR A 9 -9.03 -12.74 15.42
N HIS A 10 -9.09 -13.23 14.20
CA HIS A 10 -10.09 -12.78 13.23
C HIS A 10 -11.42 -13.46 13.55
N VAL A 11 -12.36 -12.71 14.15
CA VAL A 11 -13.74 -13.16 14.36
C VAL A 11 -14.64 -12.28 13.52
N GLU A 12 -15.20 -12.83 12.44
CA GLU A 12 -16.30 -12.20 11.74
C GLU A 12 -17.55 -12.35 12.59
N MET A 13 -18.03 -11.26 13.18
CA MET A 13 -19.30 -11.26 13.90
C MET A 13 -20.45 -11.29 12.89
N GLU A 14 -21.43 -12.17 13.11
CA GLU A 14 -22.67 -12.16 12.33
C GLU A 14 -23.31 -10.77 12.36
N LYS A 15 -23.64 -10.25 11.18
CA LYS A 15 -24.29 -8.94 11.05
C LYS A 15 -25.70 -9.02 11.64
N THR A 16 -25.88 -8.40 12.79
CA THR A 16 -27.19 -8.32 13.45
C THR A 16 -28.11 -7.43 12.61
N GLN A 17 -29.29 -7.95 12.23
CA GLN A 17 -30.25 -7.23 11.37
C GLN A 17 -30.93 -6.03 12.05
N LYS A 18 -30.84 -5.94 13.38
CA LYS A 18 -31.45 -4.86 14.17
C LYS A 18 -30.35 -3.88 14.62
N ASN A 19 -30.68 -2.59 14.62
CA ASN A 19 -29.80 -1.52 15.12
C ASN A 19 -29.76 -1.52 16.66
N ILE A 20 -29.17 -2.58 17.23
CA ILE A 20 -28.96 -2.78 18.66
C ILE A 20 -27.50 -2.39 18.94
N PRO A 21 -27.19 -1.69 20.04
CA PRO A 21 -25.80 -1.42 20.41
C PRO A 21 -25.02 -2.73 20.44
N SER A 22 -24.06 -2.85 19.53
CA SER A 22 -23.17 -4.01 19.43
C SER A 22 -21.88 -3.72 20.18
N PHE A 23 -21.47 -4.67 21.01
CA PHE A 23 -20.14 -4.63 21.64
C PHE A 23 -19.15 -5.29 20.67
N GLY A 24 -18.38 -4.46 19.97
CA GLY A 24 -17.36 -4.91 19.03
C GLY A 24 -15.97 -4.43 19.40
N ARG A 25 -14.94 -5.11 18.90
CA ARG A 25 -13.56 -4.62 18.91
C ARG A 25 -13.30 -3.89 17.60
N ALA A 26 -13.08 -2.59 17.66
CA ALA A 26 -12.58 -1.83 16.52
C ALA A 26 -11.05 -1.85 16.53
N LYS A 27 -10.43 -2.16 15.38
CA LYS A 27 -9.03 -1.84 15.17
C LYS A 27 -8.94 -0.35 14.87
N GLU A 28 -8.43 0.41 15.81
CA GLU A 28 -8.25 1.85 15.66
C GLU A 28 -6.82 2.16 15.19
N ILE A 29 -6.73 3.14 14.29
CA ILE A 29 -5.46 3.77 13.92
C ILE A 29 -5.14 4.80 15.01
N ALA A 30 -3.93 4.80 15.54
CA ALA A 30 -3.52 5.77 16.55
C ALA A 30 -3.61 7.20 15.99
N VAL A 31 -3.95 8.16 16.85
CA VAL A 31 -3.92 9.59 16.48
C VAL A 31 -2.52 9.95 15.98
N GLU A 32 -2.44 10.81 14.98
CA GLU A 32 -1.18 11.25 14.34
C GLU A 32 -0.40 10.16 13.59
N SER A 33 -1.00 8.99 13.35
CA SER A 33 -0.43 8.00 12.44
C SER A 33 -0.18 8.62 11.07
N LYS A 34 1.04 8.47 10.55
CA LYS A 34 1.44 8.93 9.22
C LYS A 34 1.40 7.77 8.25
N PHE A 35 0.90 8.06 7.06
CA PHE A 35 0.87 7.11 5.95
C PHE A 35 1.64 7.71 4.80
N GLU A 36 2.57 6.93 4.25
CA GLU A 36 3.41 7.33 3.14
C GLU A 36 2.99 6.57 1.89
N PHE A 37 2.80 7.29 0.80
CA PHE A 37 2.37 6.75 -0.48
C PHE A 37 3.18 7.37 -1.60
N PHE A 38 3.49 6.58 -2.62
CA PHE A 38 4.02 7.08 -3.87
C PHE A 38 2.90 7.32 -4.86
N VAL A 39 2.94 8.47 -5.54
CA VAL A 39 2.00 8.81 -6.61
C VAL A 39 2.78 8.91 -7.91
N ILE A 40 2.43 8.06 -8.88
CA ILE A 40 3.01 8.06 -10.21
C ILE A 40 1.93 8.55 -11.17
N SER A 41 2.20 9.64 -11.88
CA SER A 41 1.27 10.22 -12.84
C SER A 41 2.00 10.71 -14.08
N GLN A 42 1.36 10.56 -15.24
CA GLN A 42 1.87 11.11 -16.51
C GLN A 42 1.75 12.64 -16.57
N LYS A 43 0.77 13.21 -15.86
CA LYS A 43 0.50 14.65 -15.79
C LYS A 43 0.62 15.14 -14.36
N GLU A 44 0.99 16.39 -14.20
CA GLU A 44 1.02 17.02 -12.87
C GLU A 44 -0.37 16.97 -12.22
N LEU A 45 -0.42 16.51 -10.96
CA LEU A 45 -1.66 16.37 -10.20
C LEU A 45 -1.69 17.39 -9.08
N LYS A 46 -2.79 18.15 -8.99
CA LYS A 46 -3.10 18.99 -7.83
C LYS A 46 -3.87 18.15 -6.82
N LEU A 47 -3.19 17.69 -5.77
CA LEU A 47 -3.82 16.93 -4.69
C LEU A 47 -4.42 17.88 -3.64
N PRO A 48 -5.59 17.54 -3.06
CA PRO A 48 -6.22 18.36 -2.04
C PRO A 48 -5.45 18.27 -0.71
N LYS A 49 -5.44 19.35 0.07
CA LYS A 49 -4.81 19.38 1.41
C LYS A 49 -5.46 18.43 2.42
N TRP A 50 -6.74 18.11 2.26
CA TRP A 50 -7.48 17.27 3.18
C TRP A 50 -8.22 16.18 2.43
N ILE A 51 -8.09 14.94 2.89
CA ILE A 51 -8.82 13.78 2.39
C ILE A 51 -9.58 13.09 3.52
N ARG A 52 -10.51 12.22 3.15
CA ARG A 52 -11.29 11.39 4.07
C ARG A 52 -10.86 9.94 3.89
N LEU A 53 -10.43 9.28 4.96
CA LEU A 53 -9.92 7.91 4.93
C LEU A 53 -10.77 6.97 5.79
N GLY A 54 -10.89 5.73 5.31
CA GLY A 54 -11.49 4.62 6.05
C GLY A 54 -13.01 4.66 6.20
N LYS A 55 -13.54 3.68 6.93
CA LYS A 55 -14.98 3.43 7.08
C LYS A 55 -15.74 4.56 7.78
N TRP A 56 -15.07 5.34 8.61
CA TRP A 56 -15.66 6.47 9.35
C TRP A 56 -15.29 7.83 8.80
N MET A 57 -14.68 7.90 7.61
CA MET A 57 -14.35 9.15 6.93
C MET A 57 -13.52 10.10 7.81
N SER A 58 -12.50 9.55 8.47
CA SER A 58 -11.56 10.34 9.27
C SER A 58 -10.85 11.35 8.38
N LYS A 59 -10.76 12.60 8.84
CA LYS A 59 -10.07 13.67 8.11
C LYS A 59 -8.56 13.49 8.26
N ALA A 60 -7.84 13.46 7.15
CA ALA A 60 -6.38 13.34 7.11
C ALA A 60 -5.78 14.48 6.28
N GLU A 61 -4.69 15.06 6.78
CA GLU A 61 -3.90 16.05 6.04
C GLU A 61 -3.04 15.34 5.00
N VAL A 62 -2.96 15.91 3.81
CA VAL A 62 -2.10 15.44 2.72
C VAL A 62 -0.95 16.41 2.57
N THR A 63 0.25 15.89 2.74
CA THR A 63 1.50 16.57 2.39
C THR A 63 2.09 15.87 1.17
N VAL A 64 2.51 16.65 0.17
CA VAL A 64 3.05 16.12 -1.09
C VAL A 64 4.46 16.64 -1.24
N GLU A 65 5.39 15.73 -1.46
CA GLU A 65 6.78 16.03 -1.77
C GLU A 65 7.09 15.54 -3.19
N GLN A 66 7.65 16.44 -4.02
CA GLN A 66 8.01 16.08 -5.37
C GLN A 66 9.39 15.44 -5.38
N LEU A 67 9.46 14.19 -5.85
CA LEU A 67 10.73 13.49 -6.03
C LEU A 67 11.50 14.00 -7.26
N PRO A 68 12.84 13.84 -7.29
CA PRO A 68 13.64 14.09 -8.48
C PRO A 68 13.14 13.31 -9.70
N LYS A 69 13.53 13.74 -10.90
CA LYS A 69 13.17 13.02 -12.12
C LYS A 69 13.73 11.59 -12.04
N PRO A 70 12.87 10.56 -12.19
CA PRO A 70 13.33 9.19 -12.12
C PRO A 70 14.13 8.82 -13.38
N LYS A 71 15.19 8.05 -13.19
CA LYS A 71 15.89 7.33 -14.25
C LYS A 71 15.34 5.91 -14.32
N ILE A 72 15.16 5.40 -15.53
CA ILE A 72 14.79 4.00 -15.73
C ILE A 72 16.08 3.20 -15.87
N SER A 73 16.20 2.17 -15.05
CA SER A 73 17.29 1.20 -15.10
C SER A 73 16.69 -0.20 -15.20
N GLU A 74 17.49 -1.15 -15.69
CA GLU A 74 17.09 -2.54 -15.87
C GLU A 74 18.09 -3.45 -15.17
N GLY A 75 17.58 -4.47 -14.49
CA GLY A 75 18.42 -5.43 -13.79
C GLY A 75 17.70 -6.11 -12.63
N ILE A 76 18.48 -6.63 -11.69
CA ILE A 76 17.96 -7.20 -10.44
C ILE A 76 17.91 -6.10 -9.39
N PHE A 77 16.76 -5.96 -8.75
CA PHE A 77 16.55 -4.98 -7.69
C PHE A 77 15.62 -5.53 -6.60
N THR A 78 15.63 -4.87 -5.45
CA THR A 78 14.76 -5.17 -4.32
C THR A 78 13.85 -3.98 -4.06
N CYS A 79 12.54 -4.22 -4.03
CA CYS A 79 11.54 -3.26 -3.58
C CYS A 79 11.12 -3.61 -2.15
N THR A 80 11.41 -2.72 -1.20
CA THR A 80 11.06 -2.90 0.22
C THR A 80 9.60 -2.59 0.52
N HIS A 81 8.95 -1.81 -0.34
CA HIS A 81 7.57 -1.37 -0.13
C HIS A 81 6.57 -2.48 -0.49
N PRO A 82 5.42 -2.55 0.20
CA PRO A 82 4.39 -3.52 -0.13
C PRO A 82 3.86 -3.32 -1.55
N LEU A 83 3.77 -4.42 -2.30
CA LEU A 83 3.25 -4.47 -3.65
C LEU A 83 2.12 -5.49 -3.72
N ASN A 84 1.14 -5.23 -4.56
CA ASN A 84 0.17 -6.24 -4.94
C ASN A 84 0.83 -7.22 -5.93
N PRO A 85 0.82 -8.54 -5.70
CA PRO A 85 1.45 -9.50 -6.61
C PRO A 85 0.91 -9.40 -8.04
N LEU A 86 -0.39 -9.16 -8.22
CA LEU A 86 -1.02 -9.07 -9.54
C LEU A 86 -0.51 -7.91 -10.39
N ASP A 87 -0.02 -6.87 -9.73
CA ASP A 87 0.42 -5.63 -10.36
C ASP A 87 1.84 -5.73 -10.94
N VAL A 88 2.64 -6.69 -10.47
CA VAL A 88 4.08 -6.81 -10.80
C VAL A 88 4.46 -8.13 -11.47
N MET A 89 3.71 -9.21 -11.25
CA MET A 89 4.07 -10.54 -11.77
C MET A 89 4.07 -10.64 -13.29
N PHE A 90 3.35 -9.77 -14.01
CA PHE A 90 3.28 -9.80 -15.48
C PHE A 90 4.34 -8.93 -16.15
N THR A 91 4.94 -7.98 -15.43
CA THR A 91 5.90 -7.02 -15.98
C THR A 91 7.31 -7.23 -15.47
N ASN A 92 7.48 -7.92 -14.33
CA ASN A 92 8.76 -8.21 -13.73
C ASN A 92 8.82 -9.69 -13.31
N GLN A 93 10.00 -10.29 -13.38
CA GLN A 93 10.24 -11.64 -12.88
C GLN A 93 10.51 -11.57 -11.38
N VAL A 94 9.53 -11.99 -10.57
CA VAL A 94 9.66 -12.06 -9.10
C VAL A 94 10.54 -13.25 -8.72
N ILE A 95 11.58 -13.01 -7.91
CA ILE A 95 12.59 -14.00 -7.49
C ILE A 95 12.33 -14.45 -6.04
N SER A 96 12.18 -13.51 -5.12
CA SER A 96 11.91 -13.77 -3.70
C SER A 96 11.06 -12.66 -3.10
N TYR A 97 10.29 -12.96 -2.05
CA TYR A 97 9.44 -12.01 -1.35
C TYR A 97 9.00 -12.53 0.02
N ASP A 98 8.63 -11.60 0.89
CA ASP A 98 7.89 -11.89 2.12
C ASP A 98 6.40 -11.62 1.90
N VAL A 99 5.52 -12.41 2.51
CA VAL A 99 4.06 -12.24 2.39
C VAL A 99 3.51 -11.48 3.60
N VAL A 100 2.75 -10.42 3.31
CA VAL A 100 1.92 -9.72 4.30
C VAL A 100 0.48 -10.15 4.11
N ASN A 101 0.03 -11.07 4.97
CA ASN A 101 -1.32 -11.59 4.93
C ASN A 101 -2.32 -10.56 5.49
N MET A 102 -3.13 -9.99 4.61
CA MET A 102 -4.26 -9.13 4.98
C MET A 102 -5.43 -9.35 4.02
N PRO A 103 -6.69 -9.44 4.49
CA PRO A 103 -7.85 -9.34 3.62
C PRO A 103 -7.97 -7.92 3.02
N PRO A 104 -8.48 -7.76 1.78
CA PRO A 104 -8.99 -8.78 0.87
C PRO A 104 -7.92 -9.45 -0.02
N VAL A 105 -6.71 -8.90 -0.10
CA VAL A 105 -5.61 -9.42 -0.94
C VAL A 105 -4.31 -9.36 -0.14
N SER A 106 -3.60 -10.48 -0.06
CA SER A 106 -2.25 -10.51 0.53
C SER A 106 -1.27 -9.71 -0.32
N LEU A 107 -0.47 -8.87 0.35
CA LEU A 107 0.59 -8.10 -0.30
C LEU A 107 1.92 -8.85 -0.20
N ILE A 108 2.85 -8.50 -1.07
CA ILE A 108 4.25 -8.96 -1.01
C ILE A 108 5.16 -7.79 -0.68
N GLN A 109 6.16 -8.01 0.17
CA GLN A 109 7.15 -7.01 0.57
C GLN A 109 8.57 -7.57 0.43
N ASN A 110 9.59 -6.70 0.51
CA ASN A 110 11.00 -7.08 0.32
C ASN A 110 11.22 -7.90 -0.97
N VAL A 111 10.53 -7.50 -2.03
CA VAL A 111 10.45 -8.28 -3.27
C VAL A 111 11.72 -8.09 -4.06
N GLN A 112 12.50 -9.15 -4.22
CA GLN A 112 13.59 -9.20 -5.19
C GLN A 112 13.00 -9.59 -6.54
N MET A 113 13.25 -8.78 -7.57
CA MET A 113 12.74 -9.02 -8.91
C MET A 113 13.74 -8.57 -9.98
N ARG A 114 13.59 -9.12 -11.18
CA ARG A 114 14.33 -8.73 -12.37
C ARG A 114 13.38 -8.02 -13.35
N GLY A 115 13.79 -6.83 -13.80
CA GLY A 115 13.06 -6.04 -14.78
C GLY A 115 13.44 -4.57 -14.76
N GLN A 116 12.53 -3.73 -15.22
CA GLN A 116 12.72 -2.27 -15.28
C GLN A 116 12.24 -1.62 -13.98
N TYR A 117 13.07 -0.74 -13.42
CA TYR A 117 12.76 0.00 -12.20
C TYR A 117 13.12 1.47 -12.31
N TYR A 118 12.37 2.31 -11.59
CA TYR A 118 12.71 3.69 -11.34
C TYR A 118 13.79 3.77 -10.26
N GLN A 119 14.80 4.57 -10.55
CA GLN A 119 15.85 4.97 -9.64
C GLN A 119 15.90 6.50 -9.58
N PHE A 120 16.16 7.05 -8.41
CA PHE A 120 16.19 8.48 -8.19
C PHE A 120 17.60 8.92 -7.81
N ASP A 121 18.08 10.01 -8.43
CA ASP A 121 19.35 10.61 -8.03
C ASP A 121 19.24 11.14 -6.59
N GLY A 122 20.18 10.74 -5.73
CA GLY A 122 20.19 11.11 -4.31
C GLY A 122 19.37 10.20 -3.39
N ILE A 123 18.56 9.26 -3.91
CA ILE A 123 17.77 8.32 -3.11
C ILE A 123 18.09 6.88 -3.54
N GLN A 124 19.20 6.34 -3.03
CA GLN A 124 19.73 5.04 -3.46
C GLN A 124 18.83 3.84 -3.09
N ASN A 125 18.10 3.95 -1.98
CA ASN A 125 17.30 2.86 -1.44
C ASN A 125 15.88 2.80 -2.04
N LEU A 126 15.50 3.77 -2.86
CA LEU A 126 14.18 3.81 -3.48
C LEU A 126 14.24 3.24 -4.89
N LYS A 127 13.78 2.00 -5.03
CA LYS A 127 13.61 1.32 -6.31
C LYS A 127 12.17 0.88 -6.46
N ILE A 128 11.49 1.39 -7.49
CA ILE A 128 10.07 1.13 -7.74
C ILE A 128 9.93 0.45 -9.10
N PRO A 129 9.20 -0.68 -9.25
CA PRO A 129 9.01 -1.31 -10.55
C PRO A 129 8.31 -0.37 -11.53
N VAL A 130 8.75 -0.41 -12.79
CA VAL A 130 8.09 0.31 -13.91
C VAL A 130 6.99 -0.58 -14.48
N LYS A 131 5.99 0.04 -15.14
CA LYS A 131 4.85 -0.66 -15.76
C LYS A 131 4.08 -1.53 -14.77
N ILE A 132 3.84 -1.00 -13.58
CA ILE A 132 2.84 -1.58 -12.69
C ILE A 132 1.48 -1.47 -13.39
N GLU A 133 0.82 -2.61 -13.62
CA GLU A 133 -0.45 -2.65 -14.34
C GLU A 133 -1.45 -3.53 -13.60
N TYR A 134 -2.61 -2.95 -13.29
CA TYR A 134 -3.73 -3.70 -12.77
C TYR A 134 -4.58 -4.24 -13.92
N ARG A 135 -4.52 -5.55 -14.15
CA ARG A 135 -5.28 -6.23 -15.23
C ARG A 135 -6.49 -6.97 -14.66
N PHE A 136 -7.69 -6.60 -15.10
CA PHE A 136 -8.85 -7.48 -14.98
C PHE A 136 -8.83 -8.52 -16.10
N ARG A 137 -9.23 -9.76 -15.80
CA ARG A 137 -9.67 -10.68 -16.87
C ARG A 137 -10.99 -10.14 -17.42
N SER A 138 -11.01 -9.79 -18.69
CA SER A 138 -12.23 -9.55 -19.48
C SER A 138 -13.00 -10.84 -19.68
#